data_AF-A0AAZ3RHE8-F1
#
_entry.id   AF-A0AAZ3RHE8-F1
#
_cell.length_a   1.000
_cell.length_b   1.000
_cell.length_c   1.000
_cell.angle_alpha   90.00
_cell.angle_beta   90.00
_cell.angle_gamma   90.00
#
_symmetry.space_group_name_H-M   'P 1'
#
loop_
_entity.id
_entity.type
_entity.pdbx_description
1 polymer ?
#
loop_
_entity_poly.entity_id
_entity_poly.type
_entity_poly.pdbx_seq_one_letter_code
_entity_poly.pdbx_strand_id
1 'polypeptide(L)'
;MKMAQNSLKIKLQDLECHFTWKLDYNRSKLESLRESMIDISSSEGVQCSWTGQLYNLLAYLHHTLGSTEDALQCLKKAEEAIRLNSPDDVELSLVVHYGNLAWVHYHQGALTESQTYVEKVGRLLRDNPSTCPGVLWGERAWTLNKFDVSKKAEAYIASGWP
;
A
#
# COMPACT_ATOMS: atom_id res chain seq x y z
N MET A 1 19.28 -0.09 -21.82
CA MET A 1 18.86 0.18 -20.42
C MET A 1 17.62 1.06 -20.34
N LYS A 2 17.61 2.28 -20.91
CA LYS A 2 16.45 3.22 -20.83
C LYS A 2 15.13 2.68 -21.38
N MET A 3 15.17 1.91 -22.47
CA MET A 3 13.95 1.27 -23.04
C MET A 3 13.33 0.22 -22.11
N ALA A 4 14.16 -0.61 -21.47
CA ALA A 4 13.69 -1.63 -20.53
C ALA A 4 13.09 -0.99 -19.27
N GLN A 5 13.72 0.07 -18.76
CA GLN A 5 13.21 0.85 -17.64
C GLN A 5 11.86 1.53 -17.97
N ASN A 6 11.71 2.08 -19.18
CA ASN A 6 10.44 2.67 -19.63
C ASN A 6 9.35 1.61 -19.75
N SER A 7 9.66 0.44 -20.31
CA SER A 7 8.71 -0.68 -20.42
C SER A 7 8.26 -1.17 -19.04
N LEU A 8 9.19 -1.31 -18.09
CA LEU A 8 8.87 -1.67 -16.72
C LEU A 8 8.01 -0.61 -16.02
N LYS A 9 8.31 0.68 -16.23
CA LYS A 9 7.52 1.79 -15.66
C LYS A 9 6.06 1.76 -16.12
N ILE A 10 5.79 1.41 -17.39
CA ILE A 10 4.42 1.27 -17.90
C ILE A 10 3.70 0.16 -17.12
N LYS A 11 4.31 -1.03 -16.99
CA LYS A 11 3.72 -2.13 -16.21
C LYS A 11 3.47 -1.76 -14.75
N LEU A 12 4.38 -1.00 -14.15
CA LEU A 12 4.25 -0.52 -12.76
C LEU A 12 3.05 0.42 -12.59
N GLN A 13 2.76 1.24 -13.60
CA GLN A 13 1.61 2.16 -13.60
C GLN A 13 0.26 1.44 -13.69
N ASP A 14 0.24 0.21 -14.22
CA ASP A 14 -0.96 -0.63 -14.32
C ASP A 14 -1.25 -1.43 -13.03
N LEU A 15 -0.34 -1.44 -12.06
CA LEU A 15 -0.54 -2.14 -10.79
C LEU A 15 -1.57 -1.40 -9.93
N GLU A 16 -2.36 -2.14 -9.16
CA GLU A 16 -3.23 -1.57 -8.13
C GLU A 16 -2.51 -1.58 -6.77
N CYS A 17 -1.86 -0.46 -6.43
CA CYS A 17 -1.17 -0.28 -5.15
C CYS A 17 -1.08 1.20 -4.75
N HIS A 18 -0.48 1.49 -3.58
CA HIS A 18 -0.45 2.83 -3.03
C HIS A 18 0.23 3.86 -3.95
N PHE A 19 1.19 3.43 -4.75
CA PHE A 19 1.93 4.28 -5.70
C PHE A 19 1.09 4.68 -6.93
N THR A 20 0.02 3.96 -7.24
CA THR A 20 -0.82 4.21 -8.43
C THR A 20 -2.21 4.72 -8.07
N TRP A 21 -2.57 4.73 -6.79
CA TRP A 21 -3.86 5.22 -6.29
C TRP A 21 -4.03 6.75 -6.29
N LYS A 22 -3.10 7.49 -6.91
CA LYS A 22 -3.15 8.95 -7.09
C LYS A 22 -3.42 9.67 -5.76
N LEU A 23 -2.72 9.25 -4.72
CA LEU A 23 -2.83 9.83 -3.39
C LEU A 23 -2.16 11.21 -3.45
N ASP A 24 -2.97 12.27 -3.32
CA ASP A 24 -2.50 13.66 -3.35
C ASP A 24 -2.30 14.20 -1.94
N TYR A 25 -1.11 14.74 -1.69
CA TYR A 25 -0.73 15.23 -0.39
C TYR A 25 0.54 16.09 -0.43
N ASN A 26 0.58 17.06 0.47
CA ASN A 26 1.82 17.72 0.85
C ASN A 26 2.59 16.89 1.89
N ARG A 27 3.87 17.18 2.07
CA ARG A 27 4.75 16.45 2.98
C ARG A 27 4.24 16.40 4.43
N SER A 28 3.69 17.49 4.94
CA SER A 28 3.16 17.57 6.32
C SER A 28 2.01 16.59 6.56
N LYS A 29 1.10 16.46 5.59
CA LYS A 29 -0.01 15.49 5.67
C LYS A 29 0.49 14.05 5.74
N LEU A 30 1.56 13.72 5.02
CA LEU A 30 2.17 12.39 5.11
C LEU A 30 2.83 12.13 6.45
N GLU A 31 3.54 13.12 6.99
CA GLU A 31 4.21 13.00 8.28
C GLU A 31 3.18 12.75 9.38
N SER A 32 2.10 13.55 9.41
CA SER A 32 1.00 13.36 10.35
C SER A 32 0.29 12.01 10.19
N LEU A 33 0.01 11.58 8.95
CA LEU A 33 -0.62 10.29 8.72
C LEU A 33 0.29 9.13 9.14
N ARG A 34 1.59 9.23 8.86
CA ARG A 34 2.58 8.22 9.28
C ARG A 34 2.62 8.09 10.80
N GLU A 35 2.70 9.21 11.53
CA GLU A 35 2.68 9.21 12.99
C GLU A 35 1.41 8.54 13.52
N SER A 36 0.24 8.91 12.99
CA SER A 36 -1.03 8.27 13.35
C SER A 36 -1.05 6.76 13.07
N MET A 37 -0.49 6.32 11.94
CA MET A 37 -0.43 4.90 11.61
C MET A 37 0.57 4.13 12.51
N ILE A 38 1.69 4.76 12.90
CA ILE A 38 2.65 4.19 13.85
C ILE A 38 1.99 3.98 15.22
N ASP A 39 1.25 4.99 15.71
CA ASP A 39 0.54 4.91 16.99
C ASP A 39 -0.49 3.77 16.98
N ILE A 40 -1.27 3.65 15.90
CA ILE A 40 -2.23 2.55 15.73
C ILE A 40 -1.50 1.20 15.73
N SER A 41 -0.38 1.09 15.00
CA SER A 41 0.39 -0.16 14.91
C SER A 41 1.04 -0.58 16.23
N SER A 42 1.29 0.38 17.13
CA SER A 42 1.97 0.16 18.41
C SER A 42 0.99 0.03 19.58
N SER A 43 -0.30 0.30 19.36
CA SER A 43 -1.31 0.18 20.41
C SER A 43 -1.46 -1.27 20.89
N GLU A 44 -1.29 -1.48 22.19
CA GLU A 44 -1.41 -2.80 22.81
C GLU A 44 -2.80 -3.40 22.54
N GLY A 45 -2.84 -4.63 22.04
CA GLY A 45 -4.08 -5.38 21.82
C GLY A 45 -4.69 -5.32 20.41
N VAL A 46 -4.16 -4.50 19.49
CA VAL A 46 -4.64 -4.46 18.10
C VAL A 46 -3.90 -5.47 17.23
N GLN A 47 -4.19 -6.76 17.40
CA GLN A 47 -4.02 -7.74 16.33
C GLN A 47 -5.33 -7.77 15.51
N CYS A 48 -5.40 -6.89 14.52
CA CYS A 48 -6.54 -6.81 13.62
C CYS A 48 -6.25 -7.59 12.33
N SER A 49 -7.29 -8.12 11.69
CA SER A 49 -7.18 -8.71 10.35
C SER A 49 -6.60 -7.75 9.30
N TRP A 50 -6.51 -6.46 9.61
CA TRP A 50 -5.99 -5.38 8.76
C TRP A 50 -4.54 -4.96 9.05
N THR A 51 -3.84 -5.65 9.96
CA THR A 51 -2.45 -5.28 10.32
C THR A 51 -1.51 -5.28 9.11
N GLY A 52 -1.71 -6.19 8.17
CA GLY A 52 -0.95 -6.26 6.92
C GLY A 52 -1.07 -5.01 6.06
N GLN A 53 -2.31 -4.59 5.82
CA GLN A 53 -2.66 -3.42 5.00
C GLN A 53 -2.20 -2.12 5.67
N LEU A 54 -2.26 -2.05 6.99
CA LEU A 54 -1.68 -0.94 7.74
C LEU A 54 -0.18 -0.82 7.47
N TYR A 55 0.57 -1.93 7.52
CA TYR A 55 2.00 -1.92 7.24
C TYR A 55 2.31 -1.64 5.76
N ASN A 56 1.47 -2.05 4.81
CA ASN A 56 1.59 -1.62 3.41
C ASN A 56 1.49 -0.11 3.26
N LEU A 57 0.53 0.52 3.94
CA LEU A 57 0.38 1.98 3.93
C LEU A 57 1.58 2.66 4.60
N LEU A 58 2.03 2.17 5.76
CA LEU A 58 3.24 2.69 6.41
C LEU A 58 4.46 2.62 5.48
N ALA A 59 4.64 1.52 4.77
CA ALA A 59 5.74 1.38 3.82
C ALA A 59 5.72 2.47 2.74
N TYR A 60 4.56 2.71 2.16
CA TYR A 60 4.37 3.78 1.19
C TYR A 60 4.69 5.17 1.77
N LEU A 61 4.24 5.45 3.00
CA LEU A 61 4.49 6.71 3.69
C LEU A 61 5.99 6.90 3.97
N HIS A 62 6.66 5.89 4.51
CA HIS A 62 8.10 5.91 4.76
C HIS A 62 8.88 6.15 3.47
N HIS A 63 8.58 5.40 2.41
CA HIS A 63 9.27 5.54 1.14
C HIS A 63 9.06 6.94 0.54
N THR A 64 7.82 7.43 0.52
CA THR A 64 7.52 8.76 -0.04
C THR A 64 8.15 9.90 0.77
N LEU A 65 8.36 9.70 2.07
CA LEU A 65 9.04 10.65 2.95
C LEU A 65 10.57 10.55 2.90
N GLY A 66 11.13 9.59 2.17
CA GLY A 66 12.57 9.42 1.93
C GLY A 66 13.24 8.29 2.72
N SER A 67 12.50 7.56 3.57
CA SER A 67 13.00 6.42 4.33
C SER A 67 12.71 5.10 3.60
N THR A 68 13.60 4.67 2.71
CA THR A 68 13.39 3.39 1.99
C THR A 68 13.64 2.17 2.86
N GLU A 69 14.58 2.24 3.81
CA GLU A 69 14.86 1.12 4.72
C GLU A 69 13.66 0.79 5.61
N ASP A 70 13.07 1.81 6.24
CA ASP A 70 11.84 1.64 7.03
C ASP A 70 10.69 1.11 6.19
N ALA A 71 10.61 1.52 4.92
CA ALA A 71 9.59 1.03 4.00
C ALA A 71 9.72 -0.47 3.75
N LEU A 72 10.94 -0.97 3.52
CA LEU A 72 11.21 -2.40 3.34
C LEU A 72 10.92 -3.20 4.62
N GLN A 73 11.29 -2.66 5.79
CA GLN A 73 10.97 -3.28 7.06
C GLN A 73 9.45 -3.35 7.31
N CYS A 74 8.70 -2.30 6.95
CA CYS A 74 7.25 -2.32 6.99
C CYS A 74 6.67 -3.35 6.02
N LEU A 75 7.18 -3.45 4.79
CA LEU A 75 6.72 -4.45 3.82
C LEU A 75 6.95 -5.88 4.33
N LYS A 76 8.08 -6.15 4.98
CA LYS A 76 8.33 -7.44 5.62
C LYS A 76 7.28 -7.77 6.68
N LYS A 77 7.00 -6.82 7.59
CA LYS A 77 5.95 -6.97 8.61
C LYS A 77 4.55 -7.13 7.99
N ALA A 78 4.29 -6.44 6.88
CA ALA A 78 3.03 -6.57 6.15
C ALA A 78 2.84 -7.99 5.64
N GLU A 79 3.85 -8.56 4.97
CA GLU A 79 3.77 -9.92 4.44
C GLU A 79 3.59 -10.96 5.56
N GLU A 80 4.33 -10.84 6.65
CA GLU A 80 4.18 -11.71 7.84
C GLU A 80 2.75 -11.66 8.39
N ALA A 81 2.17 -10.46 8.55
CA ALA A 81 0.82 -10.27 9.08
C ALA A 81 -0.28 -10.77 8.13
N ILE A 82 -0.15 -10.52 6.82
CA ILE A 82 -1.10 -11.01 5.81
C ILE A 82 -1.11 -12.54 5.80
N ARG A 83 0.09 -13.15 5.87
CA ARG A 83 0.22 -14.61 5.89
C ARG A 83 -0.37 -15.27 7.12
N LEU A 84 -0.26 -14.61 8.27
CA LEU A 84 -0.85 -15.10 9.52
C LEU A 84 -2.39 -15.03 9.51
N ASN A 85 -2.96 -13.96 8.94
CA ASN A 85 -4.39 -13.65 9.05
C ASN A 85 -5.27 -14.14 7.90
N SER A 86 -4.70 -14.73 6.84
CA SER A 86 -5.46 -15.12 5.64
C SER A 86 -5.04 -16.49 5.10
N PRO A 87 -5.20 -17.58 5.86
CA PRO A 87 -4.71 -18.91 5.46
C PRO A 87 -5.34 -19.43 4.15
N ASP A 88 -6.59 -19.08 3.86
CA ASP A 88 -7.33 -19.62 2.70
C ASP A 88 -7.28 -18.70 1.45
N ASP A 89 -7.01 -17.39 1.61
CA ASP A 89 -7.02 -16.36 0.53
C ASP A 89 -5.79 -15.42 0.58
N VAL A 90 -4.65 -15.92 1.09
CA VAL A 90 -3.41 -15.15 1.30
C VAL A 90 -2.92 -14.48 0.02
N GLU A 91 -3.10 -15.16 -1.10
CA GLU A 91 -2.48 -14.82 -2.37
C GLU A 91 -3.03 -13.51 -2.94
N LEU A 92 -4.35 -13.34 -2.91
CA LEU A 92 -4.99 -12.09 -3.37
C LEU A 92 -4.76 -10.92 -2.39
N SER A 93 -4.64 -11.23 -1.10
CA SER A 93 -4.31 -10.23 -0.07
C SER A 93 -2.89 -9.64 -0.24
N LEU A 94 -2.03 -10.29 -1.02
CA LEU A 94 -0.66 -9.83 -1.29
C LEU A 94 -0.53 -9.01 -2.59
N VAL A 95 -1.61 -8.77 -3.34
CA VAL A 95 -1.55 -7.99 -4.60
C VAL A 95 -1.02 -6.57 -4.37
N VAL A 96 -1.60 -5.83 -3.41
CA VAL A 96 -1.14 -4.47 -3.08
C VAL A 96 0.29 -4.49 -2.54
N HIS A 97 0.59 -5.47 -1.70
CA HIS A 97 1.90 -5.66 -1.10
C HIS A 97 3.01 -5.85 -2.16
N TYR A 98 2.82 -6.76 -3.11
CA TYR A 98 3.78 -6.96 -4.20
C TYR A 98 3.83 -5.77 -5.15
N GLY A 99 2.72 -5.07 -5.36
CA GLY A 99 2.73 -3.80 -6.08
C GLY A 99 3.61 -2.74 -5.42
N ASN A 100 3.53 -2.61 -4.09
CA ASN A 100 4.39 -1.69 -3.33
C ASN A 100 5.87 -2.09 -3.41
N LEU A 101 6.20 -3.38 -3.23
CA LEU A 101 7.58 -3.87 -3.39
C LEU A 101 8.14 -3.59 -4.79
N ALA A 102 7.33 -3.80 -5.84
CA ALA A 102 7.73 -3.53 -7.21
C ALA A 102 8.15 -2.06 -7.41
N TRP A 103 7.37 -1.12 -6.85
CA TRP A 103 7.68 0.31 -6.92
C TRP A 103 8.90 0.69 -6.07
N VAL A 104 9.03 0.19 -4.84
CA VAL A 104 10.18 0.49 -3.97
C VAL A 104 11.48 0.04 -4.63
N HIS A 105 11.53 -1.19 -5.16
CA HIS A 105 12.71 -1.70 -5.87
C HIS A 105 12.99 -0.90 -7.16
N TYR A 106 11.96 -0.49 -7.90
CA TYR A 106 12.13 0.36 -9.08
C TYR A 106 12.79 1.70 -8.72
N HIS A 107 12.34 2.35 -7.64
CA HIS A 107 12.91 3.62 -7.16
C HIS A 107 14.37 3.48 -6.70
N GLN A 108 14.77 2.31 -6.18
CA GLN A 108 16.16 1.99 -5.84
C GLN A 108 17.03 1.62 -7.05
N GLY A 109 16.47 1.49 -8.25
CA GLY A 109 17.19 1.01 -9.44
C GLY A 109 17.37 -0.51 -9.51
N ALA A 110 16.75 -1.25 -8.58
CA ALA A 110 16.73 -2.72 -8.55
C ALA A 110 15.67 -3.25 -9.54
N LEU A 111 15.96 -3.11 -10.84
CA LEU A 111 14.99 -3.36 -11.91
C LEU A 111 14.61 -4.85 -12.03
N THR A 112 15.53 -5.77 -11.72
CA THR A 112 15.27 -7.23 -11.78
C THR A 112 14.29 -7.64 -10.69
N GLU A 113 14.48 -7.14 -9.47
CA GLU A 113 13.60 -7.36 -8.33
C GLU A 113 12.23 -6.74 -8.58
N SER A 114 12.19 -5.50 -9.09
CA SER A 114 10.95 -4.84 -9.48
C SER A 114 10.16 -5.66 -10.52
N GLN A 115 10.82 -6.13 -11.58
CA GLN A 115 10.20 -6.97 -12.61
C GLN A 115 9.70 -8.31 -12.03
N THR A 116 10.44 -8.89 -11.08
CA THR A 116 10.02 -10.12 -10.38
C THR A 116 8.69 -9.92 -9.64
N TYR A 117 8.50 -8.78 -8.96
CA TYR A 117 7.26 -8.48 -8.25
C TYR A 117 6.10 -8.12 -9.19
N VAL A 118 6.36 -7.42 -10.30
CA VAL A 118 5.36 -7.23 -11.37
C VAL A 118 4.84 -8.58 -11.88
N GLU A 119 5.73 -9.54 -12.12
CA GLU A 119 5.34 -10.88 -12.56
C GLU A 119 4.58 -11.66 -11.50
N LYS A 120 4.92 -11.49 -10.22
CA LYS A 120 4.15 -12.10 -9.12
C LYS A 120 2.70 -11.58 -9.13
N VAL A 121 2.50 -10.26 -9.20
CA VAL A 121 1.15 -9.67 -9.30
C VAL A 121 0.40 -10.23 -10.53
N GLY A 122 1.06 -10.27 -11.69
CA GLY A 122 0.47 -10.80 -12.91
C GLY A 122 0.07 -12.27 -12.82
N ARG A 123 0.88 -13.12 -12.13
CA ARG A 123 0.52 -14.51 -11.88
C ARG A 123 -0.70 -14.63 -10.96
N LEU A 124 -0.70 -13.90 -9.84
CA LEU A 124 -1.80 -13.90 -8.87
C LEU A 124 -3.15 -13.55 -9.51
N LEU A 125 -3.19 -12.47 -10.29
CA LEU A 125 -4.43 -12.02 -10.94
C LEU A 125 -4.90 -12.97 -12.05
N ARG A 126 -3.96 -13.57 -12.80
CA ARG A 126 -4.29 -14.54 -13.84
C ARG A 126 -4.88 -15.82 -13.25
N ASP A 127 -4.31 -16.29 -12.15
CA ASP A 127 -4.70 -17.54 -11.51
C ASP A 127 -6.02 -17.37 -10.70
N ASN A 128 -6.48 -16.14 -10.51
CA ASN A 128 -7.70 -15.77 -9.76
C ASN A 128 -8.59 -14.75 -10.52
N PRO A 129 -9.12 -15.09 -11.71
CA PRO A 129 -9.79 -14.12 -12.60
C PRO A 129 -11.20 -13.72 -12.14
N SER A 130 -11.86 -14.54 -11.31
CA SER A 130 -13.27 -14.37 -10.93
C SER A 130 -13.46 -13.76 -9.54
N THR A 131 -12.41 -13.67 -8.74
CA THR A 131 -12.42 -13.09 -7.41
C THR A 131 -12.17 -11.60 -7.55
N CYS A 132 -13.23 -10.80 -7.56
CA CYS A 132 -13.13 -9.38 -7.24
C CYS A 132 -12.45 -9.31 -5.86
N PRO A 133 -11.18 -8.88 -5.73
CA PRO A 133 -10.49 -9.04 -4.46
C PRO A 133 -11.07 -7.99 -3.52
N GLY A 134 -12.10 -8.37 -2.74
CA GLY A 134 -12.75 -7.46 -1.79
C GLY A 134 -11.73 -6.84 -0.83
N VAL A 135 -10.64 -7.58 -0.55
CA VAL A 135 -9.48 -7.10 0.20
C VAL A 135 -8.74 -5.97 -0.54
N LEU A 136 -8.50 -6.09 -1.86
CA LEU A 136 -7.85 -5.05 -2.66
C LEU A 136 -8.66 -3.75 -2.66
N TRP A 137 -9.95 -3.85 -2.98
CA TRP A 137 -10.84 -2.68 -3.01
C TRP A 137 -11.08 -2.10 -1.62
N GLY A 138 -11.13 -2.96 -0.60
CA GLY A 138 -11.22 -2.56 0.80
C GLY A 138 -9.98 -1.78 1.25
N GLU A 139 -8.77 -2.26 0.94
CA GLU A 139 -7.52 -1.55 1.23
C GLU A 139 -7.46 -0.21 0.50
N ARG A 140 -7.82 -0.18 -0.79
CA ARG A 140 -7.90 1.06 -1.56
C ARG A 140 -8.88 2.07 -0.95
N ALA A 141 -10.10 1.63 -0.64
CA ALA A 141 -11.13 2.48 -0.04
C ALA A 141 -10.72 3.01 1.34
N TRP A 142 -10.16 2.13 2.18
CA TRP A 142 -9.65 2.50 3.50
C TRP A 142 -8.52 3.52 3.40
N THR A 143 -7.53 3.29 2.53
CA THR A 143 -6.43 4.22 2.28
C THR A 143 -6.96 5.57 1.79
N LEU A 144 -7.83 5.60 0.77
CA LEU A 144 -8.42 6.86 0.28
C LEU A 144 -9.15 7.63 1.40
N ASN A 145 -9.85 6.95 2.30
CA ASN A 145 -10.49 7.58 3.45
C ASN A 145 -9.49 8.25 4.40
N LYS A 146 -8.29 7.69 4.58
CA LYS A 146 -7.21 8.31 5.36
C LYS A 146 -6.63 9.55 4.70
N PHE A 147 -6.69 9.64 3.37
CA PHE A 147 -6.25 10.82 2.63
C PHE A 147 -7.36 11.87 2.44
N ASP A 148 -8.64 11.52 2.46
CA ASP A 148 -9.75 12.48 2.24
C ASP A 148 -10.25 13.18 3.53
N VAL A 149 -9.44 13.24 4.60
CA VAL A 149 -9.83 13.89 5.87
C VAL A 149 -10.14 15.40 5.71
N SER A 150 -9.74 16.00 4.58
CA SER A 150 -10.18 17.34 4.15
C SER A 150 -11.71 17.46 4.10
N LYS A 151 -12.44 16.39 3.76
CA LYS A 151 -13.91 16.41 3.78
C LYS A 151 -14.54 16.08 5.12
N LYS A 152 -13.80 15.50 6.08
CA LYS A 152 -14.32 15.34 7.45
C LYS A 152 -14.38 16.67 8.18
N ALA A 153 -13.39 17.55 7.99
CA ALA A 153 -13.42 18.90 8.53
C ALA A 153 -14.51 19.76 7.85
N GLU A 154 -14.63 19.70 6.52
CA GLU A 154 -15.69 20.41 5.79
C GLU A 154 -17.09 19.85 6.06
N ALA A 155 -17.27 18.53 6.19
CA ALA A 155 -18.54 17.94 6.58
C ALA A 155 -18.89 18.22 8.04
N TYR A 156 -17.91 18.26 8.95
CA TYR A 156 -18.14 18.65 10.35
C TYR A 156 -18.57 20.12 10.45
N ILE A 157 -17.88 21.03 9.75
CA ILE A 157 -18.23 22.46 9.66
C ILE A 157 -19.58 22.66 8.95
N ALA A 158 -19.87 21.91 7.89
CA ALA A 158 -21.14 21.99 7.15
C ALA A 158 -22.32 21.29 7.85
N SER A 159 -22.05 20.38 8.79
CA SER A 159 -23.10 19.64 9.51
C SER A 159 -23.77 20.43 10.63
N GLY A 160 -23.22 21.58 11.02
CA GLY A 160 -23.87 22.53 11.93
C GLY A 160 -24.15 21.99 13.33
N TRP A 161 -23.40 21.00 13.80
CA TRP A 161 -23.47 20.58 15.21
C TRP A 161 -22.62 21.55 16.06
N PRO A 162 -23.15 22.03 17.20
CA PRO A 162 -22.48 23.03 18.04
C PRO A 162 -21.19 22.53 18.68
#